data_AF-A0A2V7NV43-F1
#
_entry.id   AF-A0A2V7NV43-F1
#
_cell.length_a   1.000
_cell.length_b   1.000
_cell.length_c   1.000
_cell.angle_alpha   90.00
_cell.angle_beta   90.00
_cell.angle_gamma   90.00
#
_symmetry.space_group_name_H-M   'P 1'
#
loop_
_entity.id
_entity.type
_entity.pdbx_description
1 polymer ?
#
loop_
_entity_poly.entity_id
_entity_poly.type
_entity_poly.pdbx_seq_one_letter_code
_entity_poly.pdbx_strand_id
1 'polypeptide(L)'
;ASSARDAEARLSQRLASRNRHRLLDARFVYFDSGQTEIRSQDVDELEYVAKALRADPNAILELQGFADSRGSDRYNRELARERVEAVMRYLVQRHGIELRQLGAIPMGKVALGAGEKASPEALAKARRVDIRLLAPWSSWEDAQSQIDPTAPEQTVTVIPAPQGPATISALPVQAEPTQPPQAARIDAPALGRLPEFLKTITPKDLGGEQ
;
A
#
# COMPACT_ATOMS: atom_id res chain seq x y z
N ALA A 1 -24.70 39.67 1.06
CA ALA A 1 -25.10 38.78 2.16
C ALA A 1 -24.86 37.29 1.84
N SER A 2 -24.90 36.85 0.57
CA SER A 2 -24.60 35.46 0.17
C SER A 2 -23.13 35.09 0.32
N SER A 3 -22.20 35.94 -0.12
CA SER A 3 -20.75 35.65 -0.11
C SER A 3 -20.17 35.31 1.26
N ALA A 4 -20.66 35.94 2.33
CA ALA A 4 -20.25 35.63 3.70
C ALA A 4 -20.75 34.25 4.16
N ARG A 5 -21.99 33.88 3.79
CA ARG A 5 -22.55 32.55 4.08
C ARG A 5 -21.85 31.45 3.27
N ASP A 6 -21.48 31.75 2.03
CA ASP A 6 -20.72 30.81 1.18
C ASP A 6 -19.30 30.58 1.71
N ALA A 7 -18.65 31.64 2.22
CA ALA A 7 -17.34 31.52 2.86
C ALA A 7 -17.40 30.71 4.16
N GLU A 8 -18.43 30.94 4.99
CA GLU A 8 -18.67 30.20 6.22
C GLU A 8 -18.97 28.71 5.95
N ALA A 9 -19.76 28.42 4.92
CA ALA A 9 -20.04 27.05 4.49
C ALA A 9 -18.76 26.32 4.02
N ARG A 10 -17.91 26.98 3.21
CA ARG A 10 -16.64 26.40 2.74
C ARG A 10 -15.65 26.16 3.88
N LEU A 11 -15.55 27.11 4.82
CA LEU A 11 -14.70 26.94 6.01
C LEU A 11 -15.20 25.78 6.88
N SER A 12 -16.51 25.71 7.12
CA SER A 12 -17.15 24.62 7.88
C SER A 12 -16.89 23.25 7.25
N GLN A 13 -17.02 23.16 5.92
CA GLN A 13 -16.72 21.94 5.15
C GLN A 13 -15.25 21.52 5.29
N ARG A 14 -14.31 22.47 5.19
CA ARG A 14 -12.86 22.21 5.36
C ARG A 14 -12.53 21.75 6.77
N LEU A 15 -13.09 22.39 7.79
CA LEU A 15 -12.90 22.00 9.18
C LEU A 15 -13.48 20.61 9.47
N ALA A 16 -14.68 20.31 8.94
CA ALA A 16 -15.30 18.99 9.06
C ALA A 16 -14.50 17.88 8.37
N SER A 17 -13.74 18.21 7.32
CA SER A 17 -12.97 17.24 6.54
C SER A 17 -11.51 17.10 6.99
N ARG A 18 -11.00 18.02 7.84
CA ARG A 18 -9.59 18.07 8.25
C ARG A 18 -9.08 16.80 8.92
N ASN A 19 -9.94 16.12 9.68
CA ASN A 19 -9.58 14.89 10.38
C ASN A 19 -10.03 13.63 9.63
N ARG A 20 -10.61 13.77 8.44
CA ARG A 20 -11.05 12.64 7.63
C ARG A 20 -9.85 12.08 6.88
N HIS A 21 -9.32 10.98 7.39
CA HIS A 21 -8.31 10.21 6.70
C HIS A 21 -9.01 9.16 5.82
N ARG A 22 -8.60 9.06 4.58
CA ARG A 22 -9.04 8.03 3.64
C ARG A 22 -7.98 6.94 3.58
N LEU A 23 -8.43 5.69 3.61
CA LEU A 23 -7.56 4.55 3.30
C LEU A 23 -7.20 4.59 1.81
N LEU A 24 -5.93 4.81 1.51
CA LEU A 24 -5.40 4.82 0.14
C LEU A 24 -5.05 3.41 -0.32
N ASP A 25 -4.32 2.68 0.53
CA ASP A 25 -3.87 1.33 0.24
C ASP A 25 -3.82 0.50 1.53
N ALA A 26 -3.97 -0.81 1.38
CA ALA A 26 -3.86 -1.78 2.47
C ALA A 26 -3.04 -2.98 2.01
N ARG A 27 -1.92 -3.23 2.69
CA ARG A 27 -1.00 -4.34 2.43
C ARG A 27 -0.90 -5.26 3.63
N PHE A 28 -0.43 -6.48 3.40
CA PHE A 28 -0.28 -7.48 4.44
C PHE A 28 1.15 -8.01 4.42
N VAL A 29 1.80 -8.05 5.58
CA VAL A 29 3.12 -8.67 5.76
C VAL A 29 2.96 -9.92 6.60
N TYR A 30 3.45 -11.06 6.11
CA TYR A 30 3.31 -12.35 6.78
C TYR A 30 4.56 -12.73 7.56
N PHE A 31 4.36 -13.37 8.72
CA PHE A 31 5.45 -13.76 9.61
C PHE A 31 5.48 -15.26 9.89
N ASP A 32 6.69 -15.79 10.08
CA ASP A 32 6.88 -17.14 10.58
C ASP A 32 6.49 -17.29 12.05
N SER A 33 6.31 -18.55 12.49
CA SER A 33 5.79 -18.86 13.82
C SER A 33 6.83 -18.47 14.86
N GLY A 34 6.46 -17.61 15.82
CA GLY A 34 7.38 -17.09 16.83
C GLY A 34 8.45 -16.13 16.30
N GLN A 35 8.43 -15.80 15.00
CA GLN A 35 9.38 -14.87 14.40
C GLN A 35 8.81 -13.46 14.29
N THR A 36 9.71 -12.49 14.41
CA THR A 36 9.47 -11.05 14.27
C THR A 36 10.25 -10.44 13.11
N GLU A 37 11.04 -11.25 12.41
CA GLU A 37 11.84 -10.83 11.26
C GLU A 37 10.96 -10.72 10.00
N ILE A 38 11.18 -9.65 9.25
CA ILE A 38 10.47 -9.35 8.00
C ILE A 38 11.12 -10.19 6.90
N ARG A 39 10.31 -10.92 6.14
CA ARG A 39 10.82 -11.73 5.03
C ARG A 39 11.23 -10.83 3.87
N SER A 40 12.25 -11.24 3.12
CA SER A 40 12.76 -10.47 1.98
C SER A 40 11.71 -10.20 0.90
N GLN A 41 10.76 -11.11 0.71
CA GLN A 41 9.64 -10.95 -0.23
C GLN A 41 8.68 -9.80 0.15
N ASP A 42 8.58 -9.47 1.44
CA ASP A 42 7.68 -8.43 1.94
C ASP A 42 8.39 -7.06 2.00
N VAL A 43 9.71 -7.04 1.76
CA VAL A 43 10.51 -5.80 1.74
C VAL A 43 10.11 -4.88 0.59
N ASP A 44 9.81 -5.44 -0.59
CA ASP A 44 9.42 -4.65 -1.76
C ASP A 44 8.11 -3.88 -1.52
N GLU A 45 7.17 -4.50 -0.82
CA GLU A 45 5.90 -3.89 -0.40
C GLU A 45 6.13 -2.76 0.61
N LEU A 46 7.03 -2.96 1.58
CA LEU A 46 7.42 -1.92 2.54
C LEU A 46 8.12 -0.74 1.86
N GLU A 47 8.93 -0.99 0.82
CA GLU A 47 9.58 0.07 0.06
C GLU A 47 8.56 0.90 -0.72
N TYR A 48 7.56 0.27 -1.33
CA TYR A 48 6.46 0.97 -2.01
C TYR A 48 5.72 1.91 -1.04
N VAL A 49 5.34 1.41 0.13
CA VAL A 49 4.68 2.20 1.17
C VAL A 49 5.58 3.34 1.66
N ALA A 50 6.88 3.07 1.85
CA ALA A 50 7.83 4.10 2.26
C ALA A 50 8.03 5.20 1.22
N LYS A 51 7.90 4.90 -0.08
CA LYS A 51 7.89 5.91 -1.14
C LYS A 51 6.64 6.79 -1.06
N ALA A 52 5.48 6.18 -0.83
CA ALA A 52 4.22 6.92 -0.69
C ALA A 52 4.22 7.87 0.53
N LEU A 53 4.72 7.41 1.69
CA LEU A 53 4.84 8.23 2.90
C LEU A 53 5.81 9.41 2.74
N ARG A 54 6.87 9.25 1.94
CA ARG A 54 7.78 10.36 1.62
C ARG A 54 7.19 11.37 0.65
N ALA A 55 6.26 10.94 -0.20
CA ALA A 55 5.58 11.82 -1.14
C ALA A 55 4.55 12.73 -0.43
N ASP A 56 3.90 12.24 0.62
CA ASP A 56 2.94 13.01 1.42
C ASP A 56 3.30 13.02 2.91
N PRO A 57 3.83 14.14 3.45
CA PRO A 57 4.22 14.23 4.87
C PRO A 57 3.03 14.25 5.84
N ASN A 58 1.80 14.38 5.32
CA ASN A 58 0.58 14.29 6.12
C ASN A 58 -0.03 12.89 6.10
N ALA A 59 0.49 11.96 5.29
CA ALA A 59 0.07 10.58 5.34
C ALA A 59 0.47 9.91 6.66
N ILE A 60 -0.39 9.01 7.11
CA ILE A 60 -0.23 8.22 8.34
C ILE A 60 -0.25 6.75 7.94
N LEU A 61 0.69 5.99 8.47
CA LEU A 61 0.74 4.55 8.36
C LEU A 61 0.22 3.92 9.64
N GLU A 62 -0.87 3.19 9.56
CA GLU A 62 -1.38 2.39 10.66
C GLU A 62 -0.95 0.92 10.48
N LEU A 63 -0.21 0.41 11.46
CA LEU A 63 0.31 -0.95 11.50
C LEU A 63 -0.46 -1.75 12.56
N GLN A 64 -1.27 -2.71 12.12
CA GLN A 64 -2.04 -3.58 13.02
C GLN A 64 -1.40 -4.96 13.09
N GLY A 65 -0.89 -5.32 14.27
CA GLY A 65 -0.19 -6.58 14.48
C GLY A 65 -1.10 -7.69 14.95
N PHE A 66 -1.10 -8.82 14.25
CA PHE A 66 -1.85 -10.01 14.60
C PHE A 66 -0.91 -11.21 14.90
N ALA A 67 -1.33 -12.00 15.87
CA ALA A 67 -0.68 -13.23 16.30
C ALA A 67 -1.65 -14.41 16.19
N ASP A 68 -1.09 -15.62 16.22
CA ASP A 68 -1.89 -16.83 16.14
C ASP A 68 -2.73 -17.04 17.42
N SER A 69 -3.71 -17.94 17.33
CA SER A 69 -4.61 -18.23 18.46
C SER A 69 -3.97 -19.12 19.54
N ARG A 70 -2.73 -19.58 19.31
CA ARG A 70 -2.01 -20.48 20.21
C ARG A 70 -1.24 -19.67 21.25
N GLY A 71 -1.12 -20.19 22.46
CA GLY A 71 -0.41 -19.52 23.55
C GLY A 71 -1.29 -18.54 24.34
N SER A 72 -0.67 -17.80 25.27
CA SER A 72 -1.38 -16.88 26.16
C SER A 72 -1.65 -15.52 25.50
N ASP A 73 -2.72 -14.85 25.92
CA ASP A 73 -3.11 -13.54 25.38
C ASP A 73 -2.05 -12.47 25.63
N ARG A 74 -1.31 -12.59 26.73
CA ARG A 74 -0.18 -11.71 27.02
C ARG A 74 0.95 -11.91 26.02
N TYR A 75 1.39 -13.16 25.83
CA TYR A 75 2.46 -13.51 24.90
C TYR A 75 2.12 -13.06 23.48
N ASN A 76 0.90 -13.32 23.00
CA ASN A 76 0.49 -12.95 21.65
C ASN A 76 0.38 -11.44 21.44
N ARG A 77 0.01 -10.66 22.47
CA ARG A 77 0.04 -9.20 22.41
C ARG A 77 1.46 -8.64 22.38
N GLU A 78 2.37 -9.22 23.16
CA GLU A 78 3.79 -8.87 23.13
C GLU A 78 4.41 -9.19 21.77
N LEU A 79 4.16 -10.40 21.23
CA LEU A 79 4.63 -10.80 19.91
C LEU A 79 4.06 -9.93 18.78
N ALA A 80 2.77 -9.58 18.84
CA ALA A 80 2.16 -8.65 17.88
C ALA A 80 2.81 -7.26 17.94
N ARG A 81 3.13 -6.78 19.14
CA ARG A 81 3.85 -5.50 19.33
C ARG A 81 5.24 -5.58 18.71
N GLU A 82 6.02 -6.60 19.03
CA GLU A 82 7.38 -6.77 18.53
C GLU A 82 7.45 -6.82 17.00
N ARG A 83 6.47 -7.47 16.35
CA ARG A 83 6.36 -7.51 14.88
C ARG A 83 6.10 -6.13 14.29
N VAL A 84 5.15 -5.40 14.85
CA VAL A 84 4.84 -4.04 14.39
C VAL A 84 6.05 -3.12 14.60
N GLU A 85 6.71 -3.21 15.75
CA GLU A 85 7.92 -2.45 16.02
C GLU A 85 9.07 -2.83 15.08
N ALA A 86 9.21 -4.10 14.69
CA ALA A 86 10.20 -4.52 13.69
C ALA A 86 9.97 -3.82 12.35
N VAL A 87 8.72 -3.76 11.89
CA VAL A 87 8.33 -3.03 10.67
C VAL A 87 8.58 -1.53 10.81
N MET A 88 8.21 -0.92 11.94
CA MET A 88 8.49 0.50 12.19
C MET A 88 10.00 0.78 12.18
N ARG A 89 10.80 -0.02 12.89
CA ARG A 89 12.26 0.12 12.93
C ARG A 89 12.84 0.00 11.53
N TYR A 90 12.36 -0.94 10.73
CA TYR A 90 12.78 -1.09 9.34
C TYR A 90 12.51 0.19 8.54
N LEU A 91 11.28 0.73 8.59
CA LEU A 91 10.90 1.95 7.87
C LEU A 91 11.69 3.19 8.31
N VAL A 92 11.88 3.37 9.61
CA VAL A 92 12.65 4.49 10.16
C VAL A 92 14.13 4.38 9.78
N GLN A 93 14.75 3.21 9.96
CA GLN A 93 16.19 3.05 9.74
C GLN A 93 16.56 3.02 8.26
N ARG A 94 15.75 2.37 7.41
CA ARG A 94 16.05 2.24 5.96
C ARG A 94 15.57 3.43 5.14
N HIS A 95 14.43 4.02 5.50
CA HIS A 95 13.78 5.04 4.66
C HIS A 95 13.66 6.41 5.34
N GLY A 96 14.06 6.55 6.60
CA GLY A 96 14.05 7.83 7.30
C GLY A 96 12.64 8.37 7.58
N ILE A 97 11.64 7.50 7.69
CA ILE A 97 10.26 7.93 7.96
C ILE A 97 10.15 8.48 9.38
N GLU A 98 9.43 9.59 9.55
CA GLU A 98 9.20 10.18 10.88
C GLU A 98 8.26 9.31 11.72
N LEU A 99 8.57 9.14 13.02
CA LEU A 99 7.72 8.34 13.93
C LEU A 99 6.29 8.89 14.05
N ARG A 100 6.09 10.19 13.85
CA ARG A 100 4.75 10.81 13.90
C ARG A 100 3.81 10.33 12.78
N GLN A 101 4.35 9.81 11.69
CA GLN A 101 3.57 9.21 10.62
C GLN A 101 3.25 7.74 10.89
N LEU A 102 3.85 7.11 11.92
CA LEU A 102 3.72 5.68 12.17
C LEU A 102 2.86 5.42 13.41
N GLY A 103 1.74 4.73 13.23
CA GLY A 103 0.86 4.25 14.30
C GLY A 103 0.98 2.75 14.48
N ALA A 104 1.27 2.29 15.70
CA ALA A 104 1.37 0.87 16.04
C ALA A 104 0.19 0.42 16.90
N ILE A 105 -0.54 -0.60 16.44
CA ILE A 105 -1.69 -1.16 17.15
C ILE A 105 -1.51 -2.68 17.30
N PRO A 106 -1.05 -3.17 18.46
CA PRO A 106 -0.95 -4.61 18.70
C PRO A 106 -2.34 -5.18 19.00
N MET A 107 -2.95 -5.85 18.03
CA MET A 107 -4.26 -6.50 18.20
C MET A 107 -4.16 -7.79 19.03
N GLY A 108 -3.00 -8.45 18.98
CA GLY A 108 -2.77 -9.72 19.69
C GLY A 108 -3.34 -10.91 18.92
N LYS A 109 -4.00 -11.84 19.60
CA LYS A 109 -4.50 -13.07 18.97
C LYS A 109 -5.68 -12.78 18.03
N VAL A 110 -5.69 -13.42 16.87
CA VAL A 110 -6.90 -13.46 16.01
C VAL A 110 -7.85 -14.51 16.58
N ALA A 111 -9.10 -14.09 16.85
CA ALA A 111 -10.16 -15.03 17.17
C ALA A 111 -10.48 -15.86 15.92
N LEU A 112 -10.27 -17.18 15.99
CA LEU A 112 -10.79 -18.10 14.99
C LEU A 112 -12.31 -18.11 15.06
N GLY A 113 -12.99 -18.30 13.93
CA GLY A 113 -14.45 -18.42 13.90
C GLY A 113 -14.93 -19.56 14.80
N ALA A 114 -16.15 -19.44 15.35
CA ALA A 114 -16.72 -20.48 16.20
C ALA A 114 -16.76 -21.82 15.44
N GLY A 115 -15.98 -22.80 15.93
CA GLY A 115 -15.88 -24.14 15.33
C GLY A 115 -14.76 -24.33 14.29
N GLU A 116 -14.01 -23.29 13.97
CA GLU A 116 -12.86 -23.39 13.07
C GLU A 116 -11.65 -23.97 13.82
N LYS A 117 -11.10 -25.07 13.32
CA LYS A 117 -9.89 -25.66 13.88
C LYS A 117 -8.69 -24.80 13.50
N ALA A 118 -7.71 -24.74 14.40
CA ALA A 118 -6.41 -24.15 14.15
C ALA A 118 -5.63 -24.97 13.09
N SER A 119 -6.04 -24.86 11.82
CA SER A 119 -5.32 -25.43 10.69
C SER A 119 -4.01 -24.66 10.49
N PRO A 120 -2.89 -25.31 10.11
CA PRO A 120 -1.64 -24.64 9.80
C PRO A 120 -1.79 -23.46 8.83
N GLU A 121 -2.71 -23.57 7.87
CA GLU A 121 -3.02 -22.52 6.90
C GLU A 121 -3.74 -21.32 7.55
N ALA A 122 -4.75 -21.56 8.39
CA ALA A 122 -5.46 -20.51 9.12
C ALA A 122 -4.51 -19.76 10.07
N LEU A 123 -3.62 -20.49 10.75
CA LEU A 123 -2.59 -19.92 11.60
C LEU A 123 -1.56 -19.11 10.80
N ALA A 124 -1.23 -19.52 9.57
CA ALA A 124 -0.38 -18.73 8.68
C ALA A 124 -1.05 -17.41 8.29
N LYS A 125 -2.34 -17.43 7.95
CA LYS A 125 -3.12 -16.23 7.61
C LYS A 125 -3.30 -15.29 8.81
N ALA A 126 -3.36 -15.82 10.04
CA ALA A 126 -3.46 -15.02 11.27
C ALA A 126 -2.13 -14.34 11.66
N ARG A 127 -0.99 -14.91 11.27
CA ARG A 127 0.35 -14.36 11.53
C ARG A 127 0.69 -13.26 10.52
N ARG A 128 0.04 -12.11 10.65
CA ARG A 128 0.24 -10.98 9.74
C ARG A 128 0.27 -9.63 10.45
N VAL A 129 0.89 -8.67 9.80
CA VAL A 129 0.77 -7.25 10.11
C VAL A 129 0.03 -6.59 8.96
N ASP A 130 -1.11 -5.98 9.26
CA ASP A 130 -1.88 -5.22 8.29
C ASP A 130 -1.32 -3.79 8.26
N ILE A 131 -0.96 -3.34 7.08
CA ILE A 131 -0.35 -2.04 6.81
C ILE A 131 -1.37 -1.18 6.08
N ARG A 132 -1.86 -0.14 6.73
CA ARG A 132 -2.89 0.75 6.18
C ARG A 132 -2.31 2.13 5.96
N LEU A 133 -2.26 2.54 4.70
CA LEU A 133 -1.85 3.89 4.33
C LEU A 133 -3.07 4.81 4.34
N LEU A 134 -3.07 5.75 5.27
CA LEU A 134 -4.13 6.71 5.50
C LEU A 134 -3.65 8.10 5.08
N ALA A 135 -4.33 8.77 4.16
CA ALA A 135 -4.01 10.15 3.81
C ALA A 135 -5.17 11.08 4.17
N PRO A 136 -4.90 12.31 4.64
CA PRO A 136 -5.94 13.28 4.93
C PRO A 136 -6.64 13.70 3.64
N TRP A 137 -7.94 14.00 3.76
CA TRP A 137 -8.78 14.45 2.65
C TRP A 137 -8.25 15.72 1.94
N SER A 138 -7.33 16.48 2.50
CA SER A 138 -6.77 17.66 1.82
C SER A 138 -5.76 17.32 0.72
N SER A 139 -4.97 16.25 0.84
CA SER A 139 -3.86 16.01 -0.09
C SER A 139 -4.28 15.51 -1.48
N TRP A 140 -5.51 15.01 -1.64
CA TRP A 140 -6.03 14.57 -2.96
C TRP A 140 -6.79 15.66 -3.73
N GLU A 141 -7.40 16.65 -3.06
CA GLU A 141 -8.04 17.83 -3.69
C GLU A 141 -6.97 18.79 -4.27
N ASP A 142 -5.85 18.96 -3.57
CA ASP A 142 -4.73 19.78 -4.03
C ASP A 142 -4.02 19.15 -5.25
N ALA A 143 -3.97 17.83 -5.34
CA ALA A 143 -3.40 17.11 -6.49
C ALA A 143 -4.28 17.19 -7.76
N GLN A 144 -5.61 17.19 -7.63
CA GLN A 144 -6.53 17.38 -8.76
C GLN A 144 -6.63 18.83 -9.21
N SER A 145 -6.45 19.79 -8.31
CA SER A 145 -6.45 21.22 -8.64
C SER A 145 -5.21 21.66 -9.45
N GLN A 146 -4.17 20.82 -9.54
CA GLN A 146 -2.94 21.10 -10.29
C GLN A 146 -2.99 20.62 -11.76
N ILE A 147 -4.10 20.00 -12.20
CA ILE A 147 -4.25 19.49 -13.58
C ILE A 147 -5.06 20.45 -14.48
N ASP A 148 -5.58 21.57 -13.95
CA ASP A 148 -6.28 22.60 -14.75
C ASP A 148 -5.67 24.00 -14.53
N PRO A 149 -4.72 24.45 -15.37
CA PRO A 149 -4.25 25.82 -15.37
C PRO A 149 -5.05 26.75 -16.30
N THR A 150 -6.22 26.38 -16.83
CA THR A 150 -6.96 27.26 -17.75
C THR A 150 -8.48 27.12 -17.64
N ALA A 151 -9.10 27.89 -16.73
CA ALA A 151 -10.41 28.48 -16.97
C ALA A 151 -10.69 29.60 -15.95
N PRO A 152 -10.95 30.85 -16.39
CA PRO A 152 -11.32 31.95 -15.50
C PRO A 152 -12.77 31.82 -15.01
N GLU A 153 -13.06 32.63 -14.00
CA GLU A 153 -14.25 32.73 -13.17
C GLU A 153 -15.61 32.46 -13.85
N GLN A 154 -16.46 31.79 -13.08
CA GLN A 154 -17.85 31.48 -13.38
C GLN A 154 -18.70 32.76 -13.51
N THR A 155 -19.43 32.91 -14.61
CA THR A 155 -20.71 33.64 -14.63
C THR A 155 -21.83 32.67 -15.01
N VAL A 156 -22.65 32.33 -14.01
CA VAL A 156 -23.90 31.59 -14.18
C VAL A 156 -24.98 32.56 -14.68
N THR A 157 -25.62 32.29 -15.81
CA THR A 157 -26.92 32.88 -16.19
C THR A 157 -27.92 31.78 -16.53
N VAL A 158 -28.83 31.53 -15.57
CA VAL A 158 -30.29 31.31 -15.68
C VAL A 158 -30.89 30.51 -16.86
N ILE A 159 -31.40 29.30 -16.52
CA ILE A 159 -32.65 28.55 -16.89
C ILE A 159 -33.61 29.27 -17.91
N PRO A 160 -34.28 28.63 -18.91
CA PRO A 160 -35.06 27.38 -18.76
C PRO A 160 -35.11 26.35 -19.92
N ALA A 161 -35.46 25.11 -19.55
CA ALA A 161 -36.01 24.07 -20.42
C ALA A 161 -37.55 24.26 -20.60
N PRO A 162 -38.33 23.41 -21.32
CA PRO A 162 -38.00 22.34 -22.27
C PRO A 162 -38.85 22.42 -23.58
N GLN A 163 -38.57 21.59 -24.60
CA GLN A 163 -39.54 20.79 -25.40
C GLN A 163 -38.77 19.93 -26.44
N GLY A 164 -39.05 18.62 -26.53
CA GLY A 164 -38.46 17.68 -27.51
C GLY A 164 -39.12 17.74 -28.91
N PRO A 165 -39.22 16.64 -29.68
CA PRO A 165 -38.34 15.47 -29.81
C PRO A 165 -37.94 15.20 -31.30
N ALA A 166 -36.77 14.61 -31.57
CA ALA A 166 -36.47 14.00 -32.87
C ALA A 166 -35.45 12.86 -32.66
N THR A 167 -35.87 11.60 -32.72
CA THR A 167 -36.01 10.75 -33.92
C THR A 167 -34.67 10.28 -34.49
N ILE A 168 -34.60 8.95 -34.55
CA ILE A 168 -33.55 8.02 -34.95
C ILE A 168 -33.30 8.11 -36.46
N SER A 169 -32.03 8.03 -36.90
CA SER A 169 -31.50 7.62 -38.23
C SER A 169 -30.25 8.45 -38.54
N ALA A 170 -29.15 7.95 -39.09
CA ALA A 170 -28.77 6.65 -39.60
C ALA A 170 -27.22 6.64 -39.71
N LEU A 171 -26.62 5.46 -39.58
CA LEU A 171 -25.32 5.14 -40.20
C LEU A 171 -25.53 4.99 -41.71
N PRO A 172 -24.51 5.24 -42.56
CA PRO A 172 -23.72 4.10 -43.06
C PRO A 172 -22.20 4.45 -43.26
N VAL A 173 -21.27 3.49 -43.03
CA VAL A 173 -20.47 2.75 -44.07
C VAL A 173 -19.42 3.65 -44.77
N GLN A 174 -18.13 3.36 -44.96
CA GLN A 174 -17.17 2.26 -44.76
C GLN A 174 -15.76 2.85 -45.05
N ALA A 175 -14.68 2.28 -44.48
CA ALA A 175 -13.48 1.84 -45.23
C ALA A 175 -12.32 1.44 -44.29
N GLU A 176 -12.17 0.15 -44.06
CA GLU A 176 -10.88 -0.59 -43.98
C GLU A 176 -10.87 -1.52 -45.22
N PRO A 177 -9.76 -2.14 -45.71
CA PRO A 177 -8.66 -2.74 -44.93
C PRO A 177 -7.23 -2.68 -45.58
N THR A 178 -6.13 -2.81 -44.82
CA THR A 178 -4.95 -3.60 -45.27
C THR A 178 -4.01 -3.99 -44.11
N GLN A 179 -3.55 -5.24 -44.17
CA GLN A 179 -2.90 -6.10 -43.16
C GLN A 179 -1.36 -5.91 -42.99
N PRO A 180 -0.72 -6.58 -41.99
CA PRO A 180 0.67 -6.42 -41.56
C PRO A 180 1.67 -7.36 -42.29
N PRO A 181 2.98 -7.26 -42.01
CA PRO A 181 3.72 -8.47 -41.60
C PRO A 181 4.81 -8.28 -40.54
N GLN A 182 5.18 -9.43 -39.97
CA GLN A 182 6.07 -9.71 -38.84
C GLN A 182 7.49 -10.12 -39.30
N ALA A 183 8.41 -10.26 -38.33
CA ALA A 183 9.73 -10.94 -38.33
C ALA A 183 10.95 -10.05 -38.69
N ALA A 184 12.17 -10.25 -38.16
CA ALA A 184 12.82 -11.40 -37.51
C ALA A 184 14.00 -10.92 -36.62
N ARG A 185 14.27 -11.59 -35.49
CA ARG A 185 15.42 -12.49 -35.23
C ARG A 185 16.83 -11.91 -35.46
N ILE A 186 17.64 -11.96 -34.39
CA ILE A 186 19.06 -12.30 -34.49
C ILE A 186 19.39 -13.26 -33.35
N ASP A 187 19.80 -14.46 -33.73
CA ASP A 187 20.24 -15.59 -32.91
C ASP A 187 21.77 -15.63 -32.86
N ALA A 188 22.32 -15.79 -31.65
CA ALA A 188 23.42 -16.70 -31.24
C ALA A 188 24.84 -16.55 -31.88
N PRO A 189 25.92 -17.26 -31.41
CA PRO A 189 25.97 -18.33 -30.40
C PRO A 189 27.18 -18.38 -29.42
N ALA A 190 26.95 -19.10 -28.31
CA ALA A 190 27.74 -20.15 -27.63
C ALA A 190 29.26 -20.04 -27.32
N LEU A 191 29.61 -20.33 -26.06
CA LEU A 191 30.65 -21.26 -25.52
C LEU A 191 31.04 -20.79 -24.09
N GLY A 192 31.18 -21.59 -23.02
CA GLY A 192 31.02 -23.00 -22.71
C GLY A 192 30.95 -23.13 -21.16
N ARG A 193 30.11 -24.01 -20.63
CA ARG A 193 30.47 -25.27 -19.94
C ARG A 193 31.49 -25.14 -18.78
N LEU A 194 30.93 -25.09 -17.55
CA LEU A 194 31.31 -25.64 -16.21
C LEU A 194 32.76 -26.14 -15.98
N PRO A 195 33.32 -26.02 -14.75
CA PRO A 195 33.11 -27.10 -13.75
C PRO A 195 32.92 -26.71 -12.25
N GLU A 196 32.28 -27.65 -11.56
CA GLU A 196 32.23 -27.87 -10.11
C GLU A 196 33.60 -28.28 -9.52
N PHE A 197 34.19 -27.43 -8.69
CA PHE A 197 35.24 -27.70 -7.69
C PHE A 197 35.38 -26.40 -6.89
N LEU A 198 35.12 -26.29 -5.60
CA LEU A 198 35.55 -27.12 -4.49
C LEU A 198 34.45 -27.09 -3.42
N LYS A 199 33.88 -28.26 -3.16
CA LYS A 199 33.42 -28.56 -1.80
C LYS A 199 34.61 -28.41 -0.85
N THR A 200 34.30 -28.01 0.38
CA THR A 200 35.12 -28.20 1.59
C THR A 200 36.38 -27.35 1.68
N ILE A 201 36.43 -26.43 2.64
CA ILE A 201 37.43 -26.42 3.73
C ILE A 201 36.88 -25.50 4.83
N THR A 202 36.44 -26.14 5.90
CA THR A 202 36.31 -25.61 7.26
C THR A 202 37.70 -25.15 7.76
N PRO A 203 37.77 -24.12 8.62
CA PRO A 203 38.77 -24.15 9.68
C PRO A 203 38.05 -24.10 11.03
N LYS A 204 37.58 -25.29 11.45
CA LYS A 204 37.53 -25.68 12.86
C LYS A 204 38.90 -26.28 13.16
N ASP A 205 39.92 -25.44 13.32
CA ASP A 205 41.20 -25.76 13.99
C ASP A 205 42.12 -24.51 14.08
N LEU A 206 41.75 -23.56 14.94
CA LEU A 206 42.73 -22.67 15.58
C LEU A 206 42.42 -22.69 17.09
N GLY A 207 42.57 -23.87 17.66
CA GLY A 207 42.87 -24.04 19.08
C GLY A 207 44.39 -24.11 19.27
N GLY A 208 44.85 -23.65 20.43
CA GLY A 208 46.27 -23.61 20.84
C GLY A 208 46.64 -22.21 21.34
N GLU A 209 46.33 -21.88 22.59
CA GLU A 209 47.27 -21.97 23.72
C GLU A 209 48.49 -21.03 23.53
N GLN A 210 48.53 -19.90 24.23
CA GLN A 210 49.17 -19.71 25.54
C GLN A 210 48.63 -18.44 26.22
#